data_AF-A0A7J7M3P7-F1
#
_entry.id   AF-A0A7J7M3P7-F1
#
_cell.length_a   1.000
_cell.length_b   1.000
_cell.length_c   1.000
_cell.angle_alpha   90.00
_cell.angle_beta   90.00
_cell.angle_gamma   90.00
#
_symmetry.space_group_name_H-M   'P 1'
#
loop_
_entity.id
_entity.type
_entity.pdbx_description
1 polymer ?
#
loop_
_entity_poly.entity_id
_entity_poly.type
_entity_poly.pdbx_seq_one_letter_code
_entity_poly.pdbx_strand_id
1 'polypeptide(L)'
;MTSYGRTDSVNIEDGTCSCHWWQTMGIPCKHRVCPLGLANADPTTLLSEYFTNDTYKVVYEPIWIPIRGIEQWKILKTDPRVRAPIPTVRAGHPRTQRNRREKIPGLVTKLRFCSKYQKNGHNRHSCKLLLILSDDNTRPTISPSFTISTEPPVITDEDVVISLH
;
A
#
# COMPACT_ATOMS: atom_id res chain seq x y z
N MET A 1 7.96 11.78 4.13
CA MET A 1 7.26 13.07 4.29
C MET A 1 6.18 12.87 5.34
N THR A 2 6.42 13.31 6.58
CA THR A 2 5.35 13.64 7.54
C THR A 2 5.83 14.86 8.32
N SER A 3 5.88 15.99 7.65
CA SER A 3 5.98 17.30 8.28
C SER A 3 4.60 17.67 8.84
N TYR A 4 4.60 18.21 10.07
CA TYR A 4 3.47 18.60 10.92
C TYR A 4 2.88 17.48 11.79
N GLY A 5 3.29 17.47 13.07
CA GLY A 5 2.68 16.66 14.12
C GLY A 5 1.26 17.15 14.37
N ARG A 6 0.28 16.45 13.78
CA ARG A 6 -1.13 16.62 14.09
C ARG A 6 -1.37 16.02 15.48
N THR A 7 -1.81 16.84 16.42
CA THR A 7 -2.34 16.38 17.70
C THR A 7 -3.81 16.04 17.51
N ASP A 8 -4.19 14.82 17.89
CA ASP A 8 -5.58 14.37 17.86
C ASP A 8 -6.05 14.12 19.29
N SER A 9 -7.22 14.66 19.63
CA SER A 9 -7.86 14.46 20.94
C SER A 9 -8.76 13.22 20.90
N VAL A 10 -8.75 12.46 21.99
CA VAL A 10 -9.54 11.24 22.15
C VAL A 10 -10.39 11.39 23.40
N ASN A 11 -11.71 11.26 23.26
CA ASN A 11 -12.59 11.03 24.39
C ASN A 11 -12.82 9.52 24.53
N ILE A 12 -12.40 8.94 25.65
CA ILE A 12 -12.52 7.51 25.91
C ILE A 12 -13.97 7.15 26.26
N GLU A 13 -14.65 7.99 27.06
CA GLU A 13 -16.02 7.77 27.55
C GLU A 13 -17.03 7.81 26.40
N ASP A 14 -16.98 8.86 25.58
CA ASP A 14 -17.85 9.00 24.40
C ASP A 14 -17.37 8.12 23.23
N GLY A 15 -16.20 7.51 23.35
CA GLY A 15 -15.56 6.75 22.28
C GLY A 15 -15.26 7.58 21.03
N THR A 16 -14.94 8.88 21.14
CA THR A 16 -14.72 9.75 19.98
C THR A 16 -13.24 10.09 19.77
N CYS A 17 -12.84 10.25 18.50
CA CYS A 17 -11.52 10.76 18.10
C CYS A 17 -11.69 11.94 17.13
N SER A 18 -10.87 12.99 17.27
CA SER A 18 -10.81 14.09 16.29
C SER A 18 -10.37 13.65 14.89
N CYS A 19 -9.77 12.46 14.79
CA CYS A 19 -9.42 11.81 13.54
C CYS A 19 -10.63 11.18 12.81
N HIS A 20 -11.81 11.11 13.44
CA HIS A 20 -13.07 10.57 12.94
C HIS A 20 -13.05 9.11 12.43
N TRP A 21 -11.91 8.43 12.51
CA TRP A 21 -11.74 7.07 12.00
C TRP A 21 -12.68 6.07 12.64
N TRP A 22 -12.80 6.13 13.96
CA TRP A 22 -13.70 5.26 14.72
C TRP A 22 -15.16 5.48 14.34
N GLN A 23 -15.60 6.73 14.24
CA GLN A 23 -16.99 7.07 13.95
C GLN A 23 -17.40 6.61 12.55
N THR A 24 -16.45 6.56 11.61
CA THR A 24 -16.71 6.09 10.24
C THR A 24 -16.63 4.57 10.12
N MET A 25 -15.63 3.93 10.75
CA MET A 25 -15.33 2.52 10.52
C MET A 25 -15.83 1.58 11.62
N GLY A 26 -16.11 2.12 12.82
CA GLY A 26 -16.39 1.32 14.02
C GLY A 26 -15.19 0.49 14.51
N ILE A 27 -13.97 0.82 14.06
CA ILE A 27 -12.71 0.15 14.41
C ILE A 27 -11.78 1.20 15.06
N PRO A 28 -11.14 0.92 16.21
CA PRO A 28 -10.37 1.93 16.92
C PRO A 28 -9.15 2.38 16.11
N CYS A 29 -8.88 3.67 16.12
CA CYS A 29 -7.70 4.25 15.49
C CYS A 29 -6.49 4.14 16.42
N LYS A 30 -5.28 4.35 15.86
CA LYS A 30 -4.03 4.40 16.65
C LYS A 30 -4.08 5.36 17.85
N HIS A 31 -4.83 6.46 17.72
CA HIS A 31 -4.98 7.44 18.80
C HIS A 31 -5.84 6.92 19.94
N ARG A 32 -6.81 6.04 19.68
CA ARG A 32 -7.70 5.45 20.70
C ARG A 32 -7.08 4.21 21.34
N VAL A 33 -6.28 3.44 20.60
CA VAL A 33 -5.57 2.26 21.12
C VAL A 33 -4.48 2.64 22.15
N CYS A 34 -3.76 3.74 21.92
CA CYS A 34 -2.63 4.14 22.77
C CYS A 34 -3.05 4.47 24.23
N PRO A 35 -4.06 5.33 24.50
CA PRO A 35 -4.54 5.58 25.86
C PRO A 35 -5.12 4.34 26.55
N LEU A 36 -5.76 3.44 25.80
CA LEU A 36 -6.31 2.20 26.36
C LEU A 36 -5.21 1.29 26.88
N GLY A 37 -4.13 1.13 26.11
CA GLY A 37 -2.97 0.35 26.54
C GLY A 37 -2.36 0.90 27.83
N LEU A 38 -2.40 2.22 28.04
CA LEU A 38 -1.97 2.85 29.29
C LEU A 38 -2.96 2.59 30.45
N ALA A 39 -4.26 2.53 30.14
CA ALA A 39 -5.31 2.27 31.12
C ALA A 39 -5.49 0.77 31.45
N ASN A 40 -4.77 -0.15 30.79
CA ASN A 40 -4.93 -1.60 30.90
C ASN A 40 -6.38 -2.08 30.74
N ALA A 41 -7.17 -1.37 29.95
CA ALA A 41 -8.55 -1.74 29.67
C ALA A 41 -8.63 -2.75 28.52
N ASP A 42 -9.68 -3.56 28.51
CA ASP A 42 -9.82 -4.65 27.53
C ASP A 42 -10.02 -4.08 26.11
N PRO A 43 -9.17 -4.45 25.13
CA PRO A 43 -9.31 -4.03 23.74
C PRO A 43 -10.65 -4.41 23.09
N THR A 44 -11.34 -5.44 23.58
CA THR A 44 -12.66 -5.80 23.01
C THR A 44 -13.70 -4.71 23.24
N THR A 45 -13.59 -3.95 24.34
CA THR A 45 -14.47 -2.81 24.67
C THR A 45 -14.26 -1.61 23.75
N LEU A 46 -13.16 -1.59 22.99
CA LEU A 46 -12.91 -0.57 21.98
C LEU A 46 -13.60 -0.88 20.65
N LEU A 47 -14.15 -2.06 20.43
CA LEU A 47 -14.81 -2.40 19.16
C LEU A 47 -16.27 -1.97 19.17
N SER A 48 -16.77 -1.58 18.00
CA SER A 48 -18.17 -1.18 17.89
C SER A 48 -19.01 -2.43 18.10
N GLU A 49 -20.22 -2.27 18.62
CA GLU A 49 -21.15 -3.37 18.84
C GLU A 49 -21.27 -4.27 17.60
N TYR A 50 -21.22 -3.66 16.39
CA TYR A 50 -21.26 -4.36 15.10
C TYR A 50 -20.16 -5.42 14.91
N PHE A 51 -19.01 -5.31 15.58
CA PHE A 51 -17.88 -6.24 15.45
C PHE A 51 -17.80 -7.26 16.60
N THR A 52 -18.84 -7.36 17.42
CA THR A 52 -18.90 -8.37 18.48
C THR A 52 -19.27 -9.75 17.92
N ASN A 53 -18.93 -10.80 18.66
CA ASN A 53 -19.31 -12.16 18.27
C ASN A 53 -20.85 -12.34 18.32
N ASP A 54 -21.50 -11.64 19.24
CA ASP A 54 -22.95 -11.70 19.41
C ASP A 54 -23.67 -11.09 18.20
N THR A 55 -23.25 -9.92 17.72
CA THR A 55 -23.79 -9.36 16.47
C THR A 55 -23.48 -10.22 15.26
N TYR A 56 -22.29 -10.82 15.19
CA TYR A 56 -21.96 -11.76 14.12
C TYR A 56 -22.94 -12.94 14.10
N LYS A 57 -23.20 -13.57 15.25
CA LYS A 57 -24.17 -14.66 15.37
C LYS A 57 -25.56 -14.24 14.93
N VAL A 58 -26.05 -13.09 15.39
CA VAL A 58 -27.38 -12.57 15.01
C VAL A 58 -27.48 -12.28 13.51
N VAL A 59 -26.43 -11.70 12.91
CA VAL A 59 -26.42 -11.35 11.47
C VAL A 59 -26.41 -12.60 10.59
N TYR A 60 -25.71 -13.66 11.02
CA TYR A 60 -25.57 -14.91 10.28
C TYR A 60 -26.47 -16.06 10.77
N GLU A 61 -27.32 -15.82 11.77
CA GLU A 61 -28.36 -16.75 12.22
C GLU A 61 -29.36 -17.09 11.10
N PRO A 62 -29.80 -16.14 10.26
CA PRO A 62 -30.69 -16.46 9.14
C PRO A 62 -30.02 -17.41 8.15
N ILE A 63 -30.79 -18.39 7.67
CA ILE A 63 -30.33 -19.34 6.66
C ILE A 63 -29.93 -18.59 5.40
N TRP A 64 -28.64 -18.62 5.07
CA TRP A 64 -28.14 -18.16 3.79
C TRP A 64 -28.62 -19.12 2.70
N ILE A 65 -29.57 -18.69 1.87
CA ILE A 65 -30.00 -19.47 0.71
C ILE A 65 -28.93 -19.30 -0.37
N PRO A 66 -28.19 -20.36 -0.74
CA PRO A 66 -27.19 -20.24 -1.79
C PRO A 66 -27.87 -19.78 -3.07
N ILE A 67 -27.21 -18.86 -3.78
CA ILE A 67 -27.63 -18.50 -5.12
C ILE A 67 -27.53 -19.77 -5.96
N ARG A 68 -28.65 -20.15 -6.57
CA ARG A 68 -28.75 -21.28 -7.49
C ARG A 68 -27.64 -21.21 -8.54
N GLY A 69 -27.19 -22.37 -9.05
CA GLY A 69 -26.13 -22.42 -10.07
C GLY A 69 -26.47 -21.58 -11.30
N ILE A 70 -25.45 -21.18 -12.07
CA ILE A 70 -25.59 -20.32 -13.27
C ILE A 70 -26.68 -20.86 -14.22
N GLU A 71 -26.80 -22.18 -14.34
CA GLU A 71 -27.81 -22.83 -15.19
C GLU A 71 -29.26 -22.53 -14.78
N GLN A 72 -29.50 -22.18 -13.52
CA GLN A 72 -30.81 -21.88 -12.96
C GLN A 72 -31.07 -20.37 -12.86
N TRP A 73 -30.17 -19.54 -13.39
CA TRP A 73 -30.36 -18.09 -13.47
C TRP A 73 -31.39 -17.78 -14.56
N LYS A 74 -32.34 -16.91 -14.24
CA LYS A 74 -33.32 -16.45 -15.23
C LYS A 74 -32.58 -15.60 -16.26
N ILE A 75 -32.40 -16.13 -17.47
CA ILE A 75 -31.92 -15.36 -18.61
C ILE A 75 -33.01 -14.32 -18.92
N LEU A 76 -32.74 -13.05 -18.60
CA LEU A 76 -33.63 -11.96 -18.95
C LEU A 76 -33.62 -11.81 -20.48
N LYS A 77 -34.80 -11.86 -21.11
CA LYS A 77 -34.95 -11.65 -22.57
C LYS A 77 -34.50 -10.25 -23.00
N THR A 78 -34.52 -9.31 -22.08
CA THR A 78 -34.04 -7.95 -22.25
C THR A 78 -32.74 -7.86 -21.48
N ASP A 79 -31.62 -7.81 -22.20
CA ASP A 79 -30.32 -7.42 -21.64
C ASP A 79 -30.49 -6.01 -21.05
N PRO A 80 -30.48 -5.84 -19.71
CA PRO A 80 -30.41 -4.53 -19.13
C PRO A 80 -28.98 -4.08 -19.36
N ARG A 81 -28.67 -3.61 -20.57
CA ARG A 81 -27.39 -2.98 -20.89
C ARG A 81 -27.26 -1.78 -19.99
N VAL A 82 -26.63 -1.98 -18.84
CA VAL A 82 -26.24 -0.91 -17.94
C VAL A 82 -25.26 -0.07 -18.75
N ARG A 83 -25.74 1.07 -19.25
CA ARG A 83 -24.91 1.97 -20.02
C ARG A 83 -23.78 2.43 -19.10
N ALA A 84 -22.54 2.25 -19.55
CA ALA A 84 -21.40 2.78 -18.81
C ALA A 84 -21.62 4.28 -18.55
N PRO A 85 -21.25 4.79 -17.36
CA PRO A 85 -21.26 6.23 -17.12
C PRO A 85 -20.46 6.93 -18.21
N ILE A 86 -20.98 8.03 -18.72
CA ILE A 86 -20.28 8.84 -19.72
C ILE A 86 -18.96 9.33 -19.08
N PRO A 87 -17.78 9.04 -19.66
CA PRO A 87 -16.53 9.48 -19.07
C PRO A 87 -16.47 11.00 -19.07
N THR A 88 -16.39 11.61 -17.89
CA THR A 88 -16.10 13.04 -17.75
C THR A 88 -14.59 13.23 -17.67
N VAL A 89 -14.01 14.00 -18.59
CA VAL A 89 -12.61 14.43 -18.48
C VAL A 89 -12.51 15.39 -17.31
N ARG A 90 -11.91 14.94 -16.19
CA ARG A 90 -11.56 15.84 -15.09
C ARG A 90 -10.38 16.70 -15.54
N ALA A 91 -10.40 17.98 -15.19
CA ALA A 91 -9.23 18.84 -15.38
C ALA A 91 -8.02 18.15 -14.75
N GLY A 92 -6.97 17.93 -15.55
CA GLY A 92 -5.72 17.35 -15.05
C GLY A 92 -5.16 18.22 -13.94
N HIS A 93 -4.41 17.61 -13.01
CA HIS A 93 -3.70 18.37 -11.99
C HIS A 93 -2.84 19.44 -12.69
N PRO A 94 -2.88 20.71 -12.26
CA PRO A 94 -2.04 21.74 -12.85
C PRO A 94 -0.60 21.27 -12.79
N ARG A 95 0.07 21.30 -13.94
CA ARG A 95 1.47 20.89 -14.02
C ARG A 95 2.26 21.82 -13.10
N THR A 96 2.69 21.31 -11.96
CA THR A 96 3.61 22.04 -11.09
C THR A 96 4.89 22.26 -11.89
N GLN A 97 5.21 23.52 -12.15
CA GLN A 97 6.55 23.90 -12.56
C GLN A 97 7.50 23.27 -11.55
N ARG A 98 8.39 22.40 -12.00
CA ARG A 98 9.47 21.93 -11.14
C ARG A 98 10.20 23.18 -10.71
N ASN A 99 10.10 23.55 -9.43
CA ASN A 99 10.91 24.61 -8.85
C ASN A 99 12.37 24.25 -9.11
N ARG A 100 12.96 24.83 -10.16
CA ARG A 100 14.39 24.78 -10.35
C ARG A 100 14.90 25.58 -9.17
N ARG A 101 15.46 24.89 -8.16
CA ARG A 101 16.17 25.57 -7.08
C ARG A 101 17.09 26.57 -7.75
N GLU A 102 16.88 27.85 -7.47
CA GLU A 102 17.81 28.89 -7.87
C GLU A 102 19.18 28.43 -7.38
N LYS A 103 20.19 28.53 -8.25
CA LYS A 103 21.55 28.25 -7.82
C LYS A 103 21.85 29.25 -6.72
N ILE A 104 21.87 28.78 -5.47
CA ILE A 104 22.32 29.59 -4.34
C ILE A 104 23.74 30.05 -4.70
N PRO A 105 24.00 31.36 -4.84
CA PRO A 105 25.33 31.85 -5.15
C PRO A 105 26.31 31.35 -4.09
N GLY A 106 27.39 30.68 -4.52
CA GLY A 106 28.38 30.09 -3.62
C GLY A 106 28.14 28.64 -3.21
N LEU A 107 27.00 28.01 -3.54
CA LEU A 107 26.82 26.58 -3.29
C LEU A 107 27.56 25.75 -4.35
N VAL A 108 28.71 25.18 -3.98
CA VAL A 108 29.47 24.26 -4.83
C VAL A 108 28.64 22.98 -5.03
N THR A 109 27.99 22.86 -6.18
CA THR A 109 27.38 21.58 -6.59
C THR A 109 28.48 20.54 -6.68
N LYS A 110 28.30 19.37 -6.06
CA LYS A 110 29.28 18.26 -6.05
C LYS A 110 29.94 18.13 -7.42
N LEU A 111 31.26 18.33 -7.47
CA LEU A 111 32.03 18.19 -8.70
C LEU A 111 31.91 16.74 -9.18
N ARG A 112 31.60 16.59 -10.46
CA ARG A 112 31.56 15.29 -11.13
C ARG A 112 32.98 14.72 -11.14
N PHE A 113 33.18 13.55 -10.54
CA PHE A 113 34.47 12.87 -10.48
C PHE A 113 34.49 11.70 -11.44
N CYS A 114 35.51 11.64 -12.28
CA CYS A 114 35.70 10.52 -13.18
C CYS A 114 36.53 9.44 -12.49
N SER A 115 35.92 8.31 -12.14
CA SER A 115 36.65 7.19 -11.51
C SER A 115 37.81 6.64 -12.36
N LYS A 116 37.76 6.77 -13.70
CA LYS A 116 38.83 6.31 -14.61
C LYS A 116 40.04 7.27 -14.62
N TYR A 117 39.80 8.58 -14.66
CA TYR A 117 40.86 9.60 -14.72
C TYR A 117 41.20 10.23 -13.38
N GLN A 118 40.43 9.88 -12.34
CA GLN A 118 40.49 10.43 -11.00
C GLN A 118 40.53 11.96 -10.98
N LYS A 119 39.81 12.60 -11.91
CA LYS A 119 39.77 14.06 -12.09
C LYS A 119 38.35 14.59 -11.99
N ASN A 120 38.24 15.81 -11.48
CA ASN A 120 37.00 16.57 -11.38
C ASN A 120 36.62 17.19 -12.73
N GLY A 121 35.33 17.35 -12.99
CA GLY A 121 34.77 18.08 -14.13
C GLY A 121 33.83 17.27 -15.02
N HIS A 122 33.91 15.93 -15.02
CA HIS A 122 33.06 15.06 -15.84
C HIS A 122 32.83 13.69 -15.16
N ASN A 123 31.79 12.97 -15.58
CA ASN A 123 31.52 11.61 -15.13
C ASN A 123 32.20 10.59 -16.05
N ARG A 124 32.42 9.36 -15.60
CA ARG A 124 33.01 8.27 -16.41
C ARG A 124 32.33 8.11 -17.78
N HIS A 125 31.00 8.15 -17.84
CA HIS A 125 30.22 7.99 -19.08
C HIS A 125 30.39 9.13 -20.09
N SER A 126 30.69 10.34 -19.61
CA SER A 126 30.90 11.52 -20.47
C SER A 126 32.39 11.79 -20.69
N CYS A 127 33.25 10.80 -20.44
CA CYS A 127 34.68 10.95 -20.59
C CYS A 127 35.08 10.78 -22.06
N LYS A 128 35.71 11.82 -22.62
CA LYS A 128 36.15 11.84 -24.02
C LYS A 128 37.20 10.78 -24.37
N LEU A 129 37.89 10.22 -23.37
CA LEU A 129 38.85 9.13 -23.58
C LEU A 129 38.20 7.74 -23.61
N LEU A 130 36.89 7.61 -23.40
CA LEU A 130 36.15 6.40 -23.79
C LEU A 130 35.98 6.31 -25.31
N LEU A 131 36.10 7.42 -26.04
CA LEU A 131 36.00 7.45 -27.50
C LEU A 131 37.32 7.05 -28.20
N ILE A 132 38.42 6.87 -27.46
CA ILE A 132 39.76 6.57 -28.01
C ILE A 132 40.28 5.19 -27.55
N LEU A 133 39.45 4.40 -26.85
CA LEU A 133 39.79 3.03 -26.41
C LEU A 133 38.67 2.04 -26.73
N SER A 134 37.96 2.26 -27.83
CA SER A 134 36.92 1.36 -28.33
C SER A 134 37.41 0.54 -29.53
N ASP A 135 38.64 0.05 -29.46
CA ASP A 135 39.09 -1.10 -30.22
C ASP A 135 39.69 -2.06 -29.19
N ASP A 136 38.82 -2.87 -28.58
CA ASP A 136 39.09 -4.27 -28.26
C ASP A 136 37.91 -4.86 -27.49
N ASN A 137 37.29 -5.80 -28.17
CA ASN A 137 36.04 -6.45 -27.87
C ASN A 137 36.25 -7.55 -26.83
N THR A 138 35.97 -7.28 -25.54
CA THR A 138 35.73 -8.34 -24.55
C THR A 138 34.72 -7.87 -23.50
N ARG A 139 33.46 -8.26 -23.66
CA ARG A 139 32.39 -8.12 -22.65
C ARG A 139 32.43 -9.36 -21.74
N PRO A 140 32.64 -9.21 -20.41
CA PRO A 140 32.30 -10.28 -19.48
C PRO A 140 30.77 -10.30 -19.30
N THR A 141 30.15 -11.38 -19.74
CA THR A 141 28.74 -11.71 -19.46
C THR A 141 28.64 -12.18 -18.01
N ILE A 142 28.01 -11.37 -17.16
CA ILE A 142 27.54 -11.82 -15.84
C ILE A 142 26.02 -11.83 -15.91
N SER A 143 25.45 -13.00 -16.15
CA SER A 143 24.03 -13.30 -15.98
C SER A 143 23.78 -13.62 -14.50
N PRO A 144 22.85 -12.94 -13.81
CA PRO A 144 22.43 -13.38 -12.49
C PRO A 144 21.37 -14.47 -12.64
N SER A 145 21.76 -15.71 -12.34
CA SER A 145 20.83 -16.82 -12.13
C SER A 145 20.24 -16.73 -10.72
N PHE A 146 19.02 -16.23 -10.61
CA PHE A 146 18.21 -16.41 -9.39
C PHE A 146 16.95 -17.16 -9.77
N THR A 147 16.97 -18.48 -9.58
CA THR A 147 15.78 -19.32 -9.55
C THR A 147 15.09 -19.11 -8.21
N ILE A 148 14.01 -18.36 -8.19
CA ILE A 148 13.07 -18.35 -7.06
C ILE A 148 12.19 -19.58 -7.25
N SER A 149 12.36 -20.57 -6.38
CA SER A 149 11.45 -21.71 -6.29
C SER A 149 10.12 -21.21 -5.72
N THR A 150 9.10 -21.14 -6.57
CA THR A 150 7.70 -21.02 -6.16
C THR A 150 7.10 -22.41 -6.14
N GLU A 151 7.16 -23.07 -4.98
CA GLU A 151 6.23 -24.16 -4.67
C GLU A 151 5.32 -23.69 -3.54
N PRO A 152 3.98 -23.76 -3.70
CA PRO A 152 3.04 -23.49 -2.63
C PRO A 152 3.07 -24.62 -1.59
N PRO A 153 2.83 -24.32 -0.30
CA PRO A 153 2.80 -25.36 0.74
C PRO A 153 1.63 -26.31 0.49
N VAL A 154 1.94 -27.61 0.41
CA VAL A 154 0.96 -28.70 0.35
C VAL A 154 0.40 -28.89 1.76
N ILE A 155 -0.88 -28.58 1.95
CA ILE A 155 -1.62 -28.87 3.18
C ILE A 155 -2.12 -30.31 3.06
N THR A 156 -1.69 -31.18 3.96
CA THR A 156 -2.14 -32.58 4.05
C THR A 156 -3.21 -32.72 5.16
N ASP A 157 -4.16 -33.63 4.98
CA ASP A 157 -5.38 -33.82 5.80
C ASP A 157 -5.16 -34.23 7.28
N GLU A 158 -3.93 -34.18 7.79
CA GLU A 158 -3.61 -34.50 9.19
C GLU A 158 -3.67 -33.26 10.11
N ASP A 159 -3.67 -32.04 9.56
CA ASP A 159 -3.64 -30.79 10.34
C ASP A 159 -5.03 -30.27 10.78
N VAL A 160 -6.11 -30.96 10.41
CA VAL A 160 -7.50 -30.58 10.78
C VAL A 160 -7.91 -31.11 12.17
N VAL A 161 -7.10 -31.97 12.80
CA VAL A 161 -7.51 -32.69 14.02
C VAL A 161 -7.12 -32.00 15.34
N ILE A 162 -6.41 -30.87 15.33
CA ILE A 162 -6.03 -30.14 16.56
C ILE A 162 -6.85 -28.86 16.70
N SER A 163 -8.17 -28.97 16.89
CA SER A 163 -9.04 -27.87 17.39
C SER A 163 -10.35 -28.36 18.01
N LEU A 164 -10.32 -29.51 18.67
CA LEU A 164 -11.40 -29.94 19.56
C LEU A 164 -10.77 -30.49 20.83
N HIS A 165 -10.48 -29.62 21.79
CA HIS A 165 -10.47 -29.86 23.25
C HIS A 165 -10.69 -28.51 23.94
#